data_AF-A0A0B6Y0L9-F1
#
_entry.id   AF-A0A0B6Y0L9-F1
#
_cell.length_a   1.000
_cell.length_b   1.000
_cell.length_c   1.000
_cell.angle_alpha   90.00
_cell.angle_beta   90.00
_cell.angle_gamma   90.00
#
_symmetry.space_group_name_H-M   'P 1'
#
loop_
_entity.id
_entity.type
_entity.pdbx_description
1 polymer ?
#
loop_
_entity_poly.entity_id
_entity_poly.type
_entity_poly.pdbx_seq_one_letter_code
_entity_poly.pdbx_strand_id
1 'polypeptide(L)'
;ATPLYTLGITYMDENVPQRSSSFYNGIFYTGSIIGPAIGYMVGAKFLDFYTDVFVDPKSLGLDPNNPKWVGAWWIGFLISGFIGVLLSLPLLAFPASLPGSG
;
A
#
# COMPACT_ATOMS: atom_id res chain seq x y z
N ALA A 1 15.07 -7.54 3.72
CA ALA A 1 13.94 -6.70 4.21
C ALA A 1 14.20 -6.09 5.61
N THR A 2 15.33 -6.38 6.26
CA THR A 2 15.59 -6.04 7.66
C THR A 2 16.10 -4.62 7.97
N PRO A 3 16.77 -3.84 7.08
CA PRO A 3 17.37 -2.57 7.51
C PRO A 3 16.36 -1.41 7.59
N LEU A 4 15.33 -1.37 6.72
CA LEU A 4 14.30 -0.32 6.73
C LEU A 4 13.43 -0.36 8.00
N TYR A 5 13.12 -1.56 8.49
CA TYR A 5 12.29 -1.73 9.69
C TYR A 5 13.07 -1.35 10.96
N THR A 6 14.35 -1.70 11.05
CA THR A 6 15.18 -1.37 12.22
C THR A 6 15.55 0.12 12.26
N LEU A 7 15.98 0.70 11.14
CA LEU A 7 16.42 2.12 11.09
C LEU A 7 15.24 3.11 11.14
N GLY A 8 14.10 2.77 10.52
CA GLY A 8 12.91 3.63 10.53
C GLY A 8 12.25 3.75 11.90
N ILE A 9 12.24 2.65 12.66
CA ILE A 9 11.67 2.63 14.03
C ILE A 9 12.58 3.39 14.99
N THR A 10 13.91 3.22 14.93
CA THR A 10 14.83 3.97 15.80
C THR A 10 14.79 5.48 15.53
N TYR A 11 14.62 5.91 14.27
CA TYR A 11 14.50 7.34 13.96
C TYR A 11 13.22 7.99 14.53
N MET A 12 12.09 7.28 14.49
CA MET A 12 10.85 7.75 15.12
C MET A 12 10.92 7.76 16.65
N ASP A 13 11.57 6.77 17.26
CA ASP A 13 11.69 6.66 18.71
C ASP A 13 12.59 7.76 19.30
N GLU A 14 13.64 8.16 18.58
CA GLU A 14 14.56 9.23 19.00
C GLU A 14 14.00 10.66 18.79
N ASN A 15 13.05 10.86 17.87
CA ASN A 15 12.55 12.20 17.50
C ASN A 15 11.13 12.53 18.00
N VAL A 16 10.44 11.61 18.70
CA VAL A 16 9.07 11.83 19.18
C VAL A 16 9.01 11.75 20.72
N PRO A 17 8.53 12.79 21.42
CA PRO A 17 8.37 12.73 22.87
C PRO A 17 7.41 11.59 23.27
N GLN A 18 7.81 10.78 24.27
CA GLN A 18 7.14 9.57 24.82
C GLN A 18 5.60 9.68 24.97
N ARG A 19 5.08 10.90 25.15
CA ARG A 19 3.65 11.21 25.36
C ARG A 19 2.78 11.00 24.12
N SER A 20 3.34 11.09 22.91
CA SER A 20 2.61 10.91 21.64
C SER A 20 2.73 9.50 21.07
N SER A 21 3.73 8.73 21.55
CA SER A 21 4.11 7.43 20.99
C SER A 21 2.96 6.40 21.03
N SER A 22 2.17 6.36 22.11
CA SER A 22 0.99 5.48 22.18
C SER A 22 -0.09 5.78 21.14
N PHE A 23 -0.26 7.05 20.75
CA PHE A 23 -1.24 7.44 19.72
C PHE A 23 -0.76 7.01 18.32
N TYR A 24 0.51 7.23 18.00
CA TYR A 24 1.11 6.78 16.75
C TYR A 24 1.14 5.25 16.63
N ASN A 25 1.50 4.54 17.69
CA ASN A 25 1.40 3.07 17.73
C ASN A 25 -0.05 2.61 17.56
N GLY A 26 -1.01 3.29 18.19
CA GLY A 26 -2.44 3.01 18.02
C GLY A 26 -2.86 3.06 16.55
N ILE A 27 -2.52 4.15 15.84
CA ILE A 27 -2.80 4.30 14.41
C ILE A 27 -2.12 3.20 13.59
N PHE A 28 -0.85 2.89 13.89
CA PHE A 28 -0.09 1.86 13.18
C PHE A 28 -0.71 0.46 13.32
N TYR A 29 -1.07 0.05 14.53
CA TYR A 29 -1.71 -1.24 14.78
C TYR A 29 -3.10 -1.31 14.17
N THR A 30 -3.90 -0.24 14.29
CA THR A 30 -5.22 -0.17 13.63
C THR A 30 -5.09 -0.27 12.12
N GLY A 31 -4.15 0.45 11.51
CA GLY A 31 -3.87 0.36 10.07
C GLY A 31 -3.42 -1.04 9.65
N SER A 32 -2.63 -1.72 10.47
CA SER A 32 -2.16 -3.09 10.22
C SER A 32 -3.29 -4.12 10.23
N ILE A 33 -4.34 -3.90 11.03
CA ILE A 33 -5.51 -4.79 11.11
C ILE A 33 -6.53 -4.46 10.00
N ILE A 34 -6.80 -3.18 9.78
CA ILE A 34 -7.83 -2.72 8.84
C ILE A 34 -7.34 -2.80 7.39
N GLY A 35 -6.05 -2.55 7.16
CA GLY A 35 -5.45 -2.54 5.82
C GLY A 35 -5.71 -3.82 5.02
N PRO A 36 -5.45 -5.03 5.58
CA PRO A 36 -5.77 -6.28 4.90
C PRO A 36 -7.26 -6.41 4.56
N ALA A 37 -8.17 -6.04 5.47
CA ALA A 37 -9.61 -6.14 5.24
C ALA A 37 -10.07 -5.26 4.07
N ILE A 38 -9.63 -3.99 4.05
CA ILE A 38 -9.91 -3.07 2.94
C ILE A 38 -9.27 -3.58 1.65
N GLY A 39 -8.02 -4.07 1.73
CA GLY A 39 -7.31 -4.63 0.58
C GLY A 39 -8.04 -5.81 -0.06
N TYR A 40 -8.60 -6.72 0.75
CA TYR A 40 -9.41 -7.83 0.23
C TYR A 40 -10.71 -7.35 -0.40
N MET A 41 -11.41 -6.38 0.21
CA MET A 41 -12.66 -5.84 -0.36
C MET A 41 -12.42 -5.17 -1.71
N VAL A 42 -11.39 -4.33 -1.79
CA VAL A 42 -11.02 -3.61 -3.01
C VAL A 42 -10.47 -4.58 -4.06
N GLY A 43 -9.62 -5.53 -3.65
CA GLY A 43 -9.08 -6.57 -4.52
C GLY A 43 -10.17 -7.46 -5.12
N ALA A 44 -11.17 -7.85 -4.33
CA ALA A 44 -12.33 -8.60 -4.82
C ALA A 44 -13.10 -7.82 -5.90
N LYS A 45 -13.23 -6.50 -5.74
CA LYS A 45 -13.84 -5.65 -6.77
C LYS A 45 -13.02 -5.53 -8.05
N PHE A 46 -11.70 -5.65 -7.99
CA PHE A 46 -10.90 -5.71 -9.21
C PHE A 46 -11.11 -6.99 -10.00
N LEU A 47 -11.54 -8.08 -9.35
CA LEU A 47 -11.89 -9.31 -10.05
C LEU A 47 -13.20 -9.21 -10.85
N ASP A 48 -14.10 -8.28 -10.50
CA ASP A 48 -15.33 -8.00 -11.25
C ASP A 48 -15.05 -7.31 -12.61
N PHE A 49 -13.83 -6.80 -12.83
CA PHE A 49 -13.39 -6.23 -14.11
C PHE A 49 -12.58 -7.25 -14.91
N TYR A 50 -12.83 -7.35 -16.22
CA TYR A 50 -12.08 -8.28 -17.07
C TYR A 50 -10.61 -7.87 -17.18
N THR A 51 -9.72 -8.86 -17.24
CA THR A 51 -8.27 -8.63 -17.24
C THR A 51 -7.77 -7.83 -18.44
N ASP A 52 -8.44 -7.92 -19.59
CA ASP A 52 -8.10 -7.16 -20.79
C ASP A 52 -9.01 -5.92 -20.87
N VAL A 53 -8.40 -4.75 -20.67
CA VAL A 53 -9.11 -3.46 -20.67
C VAL A 53 -9.34 -2.90 -22.08
N PHE A 54 -8.69 -3.48 -23.10
CA PHE A 54 -8.79 -3.02 -24.49
C PHE A 54 -9.89 -3.75 -25.28
N VAL A 55 -10.47 -4.80 -24.69
CA VAL A 55 -11.49 -5.64 -25.33
C VAL A 55 -12.77 -5.59 -24.52
N ASP A 56 -13.90 -5.40 -25.20
CA ASP A 56 -15.22 -5.51 -24.55
C ASP A 56 -15.53 -6.99 -24.26
N PRO A 57 -15.63 -7.42 -23.00
CA PRO A 57 -15.93 -8.81 -22.64
C PRO A 57 -17.28 -9.26 -23.21
N LYS A 58 -18.24 -8.33 -23.36
CA LYS A 58 -19.57 -8.62 -23.91
C LYS A 58 -19.50 -8.98 -25.38
N SER A 59 -18.59 -8.38 -26.14
CA SER A 59 -18.35 -8.73 -27.55
C SER A 59 -17.84 -10.16 -27.74
N LEU A 60 -17.22 -10.72 -26.69
CA LEU A 60 -16.70 -12.09 -26.64
C LEU A 60 -17.68 -13.08 -25.97
N GLY A 61 -18.86 -12.62 -25.52
CA GLY A 61 -19.80 -13.45 -24.77
C GLY A 61 -19.26 -13.91 -23.40
N LEU A 62 -18.30 -13.16 -22.84
CA LEU A 62 -17.70 -13.45 -21.55
C LEU A 62 -18.48 -12.70 -20.46
N ASP A 63 -18.83 -13.44 -19.41
CA ASP A 63 -19.52 -12.96 -18.22
C ASP A 63 -18.69 -13.35 -16.99
N PRO A 64 -18.76 -12.62 -15.86
CA PRO A 64 -18.08 -12.99 -14.62
C PRO A 64 -18.34 -14.43 -14.13
N ASN A 65 -19.46 -15.05 -14.54
CA ASN A 65 -19.78 -16.44 -14.22
C ASN A 65 -19.13 -17.48 -15.16
N ASN A 66 -18.47 -17.03 -16.23
CA ASN A 66 -17.83 -17.91 -17.20
C ASN A 66 -16.49 -18.42 -16.64
N PRO A 67 -16.16 -19.73 -16.74
CA PRO A 67 -14.87 -20.26 -16.29
C PRO A 67 -13.65 -19.65 -17.00
N LYS A 68 -13.85 -18.97 -18.14
CA LYS A 68 -12.80 -18.23 -18.85
C LYS A 68 -12.62 -16.79 -18.35
N TRP A 69 -13.44 -16.35 -17.38
CA TRP A 69 -13.32 -15.02 -16.79
C TRP A 69 -12.08 -14.96 -15.91
N VAL A 70 -11.15 -14.08 -16.29
CA VAL A 70 -10.00 -13.72 -15.46
C VAL A 70 -10.17 -12.25 -15.11
N GLY A 71 -10.33 -11.99 -13.82
CA GLY A 71 -10.47 -10.64 -13.30
C GLY A 71 -9.16 -9.85 -13.35
N ALA A 72 -9.23 -8.53 -13.21
CA ALA A 72 -8.08 -7.62 -13.32
C ALA A 72 -7.18 -7.62 -12.07
N TRP A 73 -6.62 -8.78 -11.73
CA TRP A 73 -5.76 -9.03 -10.56
C TRP A 73 -4.52 -8.13 -10.52
N TRP A 74 -4.01 -7.74 -11.69
CA TRP A 74 -2.78 -6.95 -11.83
C TRP A 74 -2.91 -5.52 -11.29
N ILE A 75 -4.13 -4.97 -11.22
CA ILE A 75 -4.38 -3.60 -10.76
C ILE A 75 -3.86 -3.38 -9.33
N GLY A 76 -3.95 -4.40 -8.47
CA GLY A 76 -3.43 -4.33 -7.11
C GLY A 76 -1.94 -4.02 -7.04
N PHE A 77 -1.12 -4.59 -7.94
CA PHE A 77 0.32 -4.35 -7.98
C PHE A 77 0.65 -2.92 -8.41
N LEU A 78 -0.10 -2.37 -9.38
CA LEU A 78 0.11 -0.99 -9.82
C LEU A 78 -0.23 0.01 -8.72
N ILE A 79 -1.35 -0.20 -8.03
CA ILE A 79 -1.76 0.66 -6.91
C ILE A 79 -0.73 0.58 -5.78
N SER A 80 -0.31 -0.64 -5.40
CA SER A 80 0.70 -0.83 -4.36
C SER A 80 2.04 -0.17 -4.73
N GLY A 81 2.49 -0.34 -5.98
CA GLY A 81 3.70 0.30 -6.48
C GLY A 81 3.59 1.83 -6.49
N PHE A 82 2.47 2.38 -6.95
CA PHE A 82 2.22 3.82 -6.95
C PHE A 82 2.21 4.40 -5.54
N ILE A 83 1.52 3.75 -4.58
CA ILE A 83 1.55 4.14 -3.17
C ILE A 83 2.98 4.08 -2.63
N GLY A 84 3.73 3.03 -2.94
CA GLY A 84 5.14 2.90 -2.54
C GLY A 84 6.02 4.04 -3.05
N VAL A 85 5.83 4.46 -4.31
CA VAL A 85 6.51 5.63 -4.88
C VAL A 85 6.08 6.93 -4.20
N LEU A 86 4.77 7.12 -3.96
CA LEU A 86 4.27 8.30 -3.25
C LEU A 86 4.80 8.39 -1.83
N LEU A 87 4.98 7.26 -1.14
CA LEU A 87 5.56 7.21 0.20
C LEU A 87 7.09 7.39 0.16
N SER A 88 7.76 6.96 -0.90
CA SER A 88 9.21 7.15 -1.03
C SER A 88 9.57 8.62 -1.31
N LEU A 89 8.72 9.39 -2.01
CA LEU A 89 8.95 10.82 -2.26
C LEU A 89 9.20 11.67 -0.99
N PRO A 90 8.33 11.66 0.06
CA PRO A 90 8.59 12.39 1.29
C PRO A 90 9.77 11.83 2.09
N LEU A 91 10.02 10.52 2.01
CA LEU A 91 11.20 9.88 2.59
C LEU A 91 12.51 10.35 1.92
N LEU A 92 12.50 10.55 0.60
CA LEU A 92 13.64 11.10 -0.15
C LEU A 92 13.78 12.61 0.02
N ALA A 93 12.68 13.32 0.29
CA ALA A 93 12.69 14.74 0.61
C ALA A 93 13.15 15.04 2.05
N PHE A 94 13.23 14.03 2.92
CA PHE A 94 13.85 14.16 4.24
C PHE A 94 15.37 14.36 4.08
N PRO A 95 15.96 15.42 4.63
CA PRO A 95 17.39 15.67 4.49
C PRO A 95 18.16 14.54 5.18
N ALA A 96 19.11 13.94 4.45
CA ALA A 96 19.99 12.87 4.94
C ALA A 96 20.94 13.32 6.09
N SER A 97 20.84 14.57 6.53
CA SER A 97 21.67 15.16 7.58
C SER A 97 20.84 16.12 8.41
N LEU A 98 20.72 15.82 9.71
CA LEU A 98 20.19 16.74 10.72
C LEU A 98 21.13 17.95 10.84
N PRO A 99 20.65 19.20 10.74
CA PRO A 99 21.48 20.37 11.02
C PRO A 99 21.73 20.44 12.53
N GLY A 100 22.92 20.01 12.97
CA GLY A 100 23.30 20.07 14.38
C GLY A 100 24.47 19.18 14.83
N SER A 101 25.07 18.35 13.97
CA SER A 101 26.30 17.62 14.30
C SER A 101 27.52 18.37 13.78
N GLY A 102 27.89 19.44 14.48
CA GLY A 102 29.10 20.23 14.27
C GLY A 102 29.51 20.87 15.59
#